data_AF-A0A941L8C4-F1
#
_entry.id   AF-A0A941L8C4-F1
#
_cell.length_a   1.000
_cell.length_b   1.000
_cell.length_c   1.000
_cell.angle_alpha   90.00
_cell.angle_beta   90.00
_cell.angle_gamma   90.00
#
_symmetry.space_group_name_H-M   'P 1'
#
loop_
_entity.id
_entity.type
_entity.pdbx_description
1 polymer ?
#
loop_
_entity_poly.entity_id
_entity_poly.type
_entity_poly.pdbx_seq_one_letter_code
_entity_poly.pdbx_strand_id
1 'polypeptide(L)'
;MTRKLILLIVLIIIAAIFVKFGRSIYMPVINNIKGNQTVESRIDDIQIEVWNRLENNLNLAGYKMDYPKEITLVAFKEERILQVYSKDYNGIKLIKEYPFTAYSGELGPKLKEGDKQIPEGIYEVEYLNPNSSFYLSIKVSYPNEFDKSKTELSNFADMGGDIFIHGKSATIGCIPIGDEAIEEVFLLTQKAINNNIKVIISPRDFRTNPEYPSITSIEWENELYKQIEKEIKTLPINGYNQ
;
A
#
# COMPACT_ATOMS: atom_id res chain seq x y z
N MET A 1 -27.88 31.61 -26.79
CA MET A 1 -28.14 30.60 -25.74
C MET A 1 -28.79 31.30 -24.55
N THR A 2 -29.94 30.83 -24.05
CA THR A 2 -30.61 31.51 -22.91
C THR A 2 -29.80 31.32 -21.62
N ARG A 3 -29.78 32.31 -20.71
CA ARG A 3 -29.04 32.25 -19.44
C ARG A 3 -29.35 30.98 -18.63
N LYS A 4 -30.59 30.48 -18.72
CA LYS A 4 -31.02 29.21 -18.11
C LYS A 4 -30.33 27.98 -18.70
N LEU A 5 -30.14 27.94 -20.02
CA LEU A 5 -29.45 26.84 -20.70
C LEU A 5 -27.95 26.82 -20.36
N ILE A 6 -27.31 27.99 -20.22
CA ILE A 6 -25.92 28.09 -19.76
C ILE A 6 -25.77 27.53 -18.34
N LEU A 7 -26.63 27.94 -17.41
CA LEU A 7 -26.59 27.47 -16.02
C LEU A 7 -26.80 25.96 -15.90
N LEU A 8 -27.73 25.40 -16.69
CA LEU A 8 -27.96 23.95 -16.71
C LEU A 8 -26.74 23.18 -17.20
N ILE A 9 -26.10 23.64 -18.28
CA ILE A 9 -24.88 23.01 -18.82
C ILE A 9 -23.75 23.06 -17.77
N VAL A 10 -23.56 24.21 -17.11
CA VAL A 10 -22.54 24.35 -16.04
C VAL A 10 -22.81 23.39 -14.89
N LEU A 11 -24.07 23.25 -14.44
CA LEU A 11 -24.43 22.30 -13.39
C LEU A 11 -24.17 20.85 -13.79
N ILE A 12 -24.47 20.47 -15.04
CA ILE A 12 -24.18 19.12 -15.56
C ILE A 12 -22.68 18.87 -15.58
N ILE A 13 -21.87 19.84 -16.01
CA ILE A 13 -20.41 19.72 -16.03
C ILE A 13 -19.87 19.58 -14.60
N ILE A 14 -20.33 20.40 -13.66
CA ILE A 14 -19.94 20.30 -12.24
C ILE A 14 -20.33 18.95 -11.67
N ALA A 15 -21.54 18.47 -11.95
CA ALA A 15 -21.99 17.14 -11.51
C ALA A 15 -21.12 16.03 -12.11
N ALA A 16 -20.79 16.09 -13.39
CA ALA A 16 -19.91 15.12 -14.04
C ALA A 16 -18.50 15.13 -13.46
N ILE A 17 -17.93 16.31 -13.17
CA ILE A 17 -16.65 16.46 -12.48
C ILE A 17 -16.75 15.90 -11.05
N PHE A 18 -17.82 16.18 -10.32
CA PHE A 18 -18.02 15.66 -8.97
C PHE A 18 -18.18 14.13 -8.95
N VAL A 19 -18.88 13.55 -9.92
CA VAL A 19 -18.96 12.08 -10.08
C VAL A 19 -17.58 11.51 -10.39
N LYS A 20 -16.80 12.16 -11.26
CA LYS A 20 -15.48 11.67 -11.67
C LYS A 20 -14.42 11.79 -10.57
N PHE A 21 -14.36 12.92 -9.86
CA PHE A 21 -13.28 13.25 -8.92
C PHE A 21 -13.72 13.27 -7.45
N GLY A 22 -15.02 13.29 -7.18
CA GLY A 22 -15.60 13.30 -5.84
C GLY A 22 -15.97 11.91 -5.32
N ARG A 23 -15.48 10.83 -5.96
CA ARG A 23 -15.76 9.44 -5.57
C ARG A 23 -15.52 9.17 -4.09
N SER A 24 -14.42 9.70 -3.55
CA SER A 24 -14.05 9.62 -2.13
C SER A 24 -15.08 10.27 -1.18
N ILE A 25 -15.89 11.21 -1.68
CA ILE A 25 -16.90 11.95 -0.92
C ILE A 25 -18.24 11.21 -0.90
N TYR A 26 -18.72 10.71 -2.05
CA TYR A 26 -20.05 10.10 -2.13
C TYR A 26 -20.06 8.57 -1.94
N MET A 27 -18.95 7.87 -2.23
CA MET A 27 -18.90 6.41 -2.04
C MET A 27 -19.14 5.95 -0.60
N PRO A 28 -18.68 6.65 0.46
CA PRO A 28 -19.03 6.29 1.84
C PRO A 28 -20.54 6.24 2.07
N VAL A 29 -21.31 7.15 1.46
CA VAL A 29 -22.77 7.18 1.57
C VAL A 29 -23.40 6.01 0.82
N ILE A 30 -22.95 5.74 -0.41
CA ILE A 30 -23.43 4.59 -1.20
C ILE A 30 -23.13 3.27 -0.47
N ASN A 31 -21.94 3.13 0.11
CA ASN A 31 -21.54 1.92 0.83
C ASN A 31 -22.39 1.71 2.09
N ASN A 32 -22.72 2.78 2.83
CA ASN A 32 -23.64 2.68 3.97
C ASN A 32 -25.03 2.17 3.55
N ILE A 33 -25.49 2.49 2.33
CA ILE A 33 -26.75 1.97 1.79
C ILE A 33 -26.61 0.51 1.35
N LYS A 34 -25.51 0.15 0.68
CA LYS A 34 -25.23 -1.22 0.21
C LYS A 34 -24.95 -2.19 1.35
N GLY A 35 -24.54 -1.71 2.53
CA GLY A 35 -24.08 -2.54 3.63
C GLY A 35 -22.64 -3.06 3.41
N ASN A 36 -22.24 -4.06 4.20
CA ASN A 36 -20.89 -4.64 4.09
C ASN A 36 -20.70 -5.33 2.74
N GLN A 37 -19.59 -5.04 2.07
CA GLN A 37 -19.21 -5.65 0.79
C GLN A 37 -18.16 -6.75 0.99
N THR A 38 -18.16 -7.74 0.09
CA THR A 38 -17.08 -8.74 0.00
C THR A 38 -15.91 -8.18 -0.82
N VAL A 39 -14.77 -8.87 -0.76
CA VAL A 39 -13.61 -8.55 -1.60
C VAL A 39 -13.99 -8.63 -3.08
N GLU A 40 -14.70 -9.69 -3.47
CA GLU A 40 -15.13 -9.94 -4.85
C GLU A 40 -16.03 -8.82 -5.37
N SER A 41 -17.05 -8.43 -4.60
CA SER A 41 -17.94 -7.34 -4.98
C SER A 41 -17.20 -6.00 -5.15
N ARG A 42 -16.19 -5.73 -4.31
CA ARG A 42 -15.35 -4.53 -4.46
C ARG A 42 -14.48 -4.60 -5.71
N ILE A 43 -13.90 -5.75 -5.99
CA ILE A 43 -13.11 -5.95 -7.21
C ILE A 43 -14.00 -5.72 -8.44
N ASP A 44 -15.22 -6.25 -8.47
CA ASP A 44 -16.15 -6.04 -9.58
C ASP A 44 -16.46 -4.55 -9.81
N ASP A 45 -16.59 -3.78 -8.74
CA ASP A 45 -16.85 -2.33 -8.79
C ASP A 45 -15.66 -1.51 -9.34
N ILE A 46 -14.40 -2.00 -9.24
CA ILE A 46 -13.19 -1.21 -9.55
C ILE A 46 -12.35 -1.76 -10.72
N GLN A 47 -12.48 -3.04 -11.06
CA GLN A 47 -11.51 -3.74 -11.93
C GLN A 47 -11.32 -3.11 -13.32
N ILE A 48 -12.37 -2.53 -13.91
CA ILE A 48 -12.31 -1.92 -15.24
C ILE A 48 -11.47 -0.64 -15.19
N GLU A 49 -11.72 0.22 -14.21
CA GLU A 49 -10.99 1.48 -14.05
C GLU A 49 -9.54 1.22 -13.65
N VAL A 50 -9.30 0.25 -12.77
CA VAL A 50 -7.97 -0.19 -12.38
C VAL A 50 -7.19 -0.75 -13.57
N TRP A 51 -7.81 -1.58 -14.43
CA TRP A 51 -7.16 -2.09 -15.64
C TRP A 51 -6.66 -0.95 -16.52
N ASN A 52 -7.52 0.04 -16.79
CA ASN A 52 -7.18 1.17 -17.64
C ASN A 52 -5.97 1.98 -17.10
N ARG A 53 -5.76 2.00 -15.78
CA ARG A 53 -4.61 2.69 -15.16
C ARG A 53 -3.35 1.83 -15.08
N LEU A 54 -3.49 0.49 -15.01
CA LEU A 54 -2.38 -0.45 -14.84
C LEU A 54 -1.90 -1.12 -16.13
N GLU A 55 -2.69 -1.11 -17.20
CA GLU A 55 -2.42 -1.88 -18.42
C GLU A 55 -1.00 -1.65 -18.97
N ASN A 56 -0.56 -0.39 -19.05
CA ASN A 56 0.78 -0.08 -19.53
C ASN A 56 1.88 -0.64 -18.61
N ASN A 57 1.72 -0.49 -17.29
CA ASN A 57 2.65 -1.03 -16.30
C ASN A 57 2.72 -2.56 -16.35
N LEU A 58 1.57 -3.23 -16.47
CA LEU A 58 1.45 -4.68 -16.59
C LEU A 58 2.08 -5.19 -17.89
N ASN A 59 1.83 -4.51 -19.00
CA ASN A 59 2.40 -4.85 -20.31
C ASN A 59 3.92 -4.76 -20.29
N LEU A 60 4.48 -3.70 -19.71
CA LEU A 60 5.93 -3.56 -19.53
C LEU A 60 6.48 -4.70 -18.65
N ALA A 61 5.75 -5.07 -17.59
CA ALA A 61 6.05 -6.22 -16.74
C ALA A 61 5.94 -7.59 -17.42
N GLY A 62 5.39 -7.65 -18.63
CA GLY A 62 5.22 -8.87 -19.40
C GLY A 62 3.88 -9.57 -19.17
N TYR A 63 2.93 -8.93 -18.48
CA TYR A 63 1.57 -9.43 -18.27
C TYR A 63 0.64 -8.81 -19.31
N LYS A 64 0.37 -9.54 -20.39
CA LYS A 64 -0.57 -9.12 -21.44
C LYS A 64 -1.97 -9.64 -21.12
N MET A 65 -2.93 -8.74 -20.91
CA MET A 65 -4.32 -9.10 -20.58
C MET A 65 -4.45 -10.02 -19.34
N ASP A 66 -3.49 -9.98 -18.41
CA ASP A 66 -3.48 -10.78 -17.18
C ASP A 66 -2.79 -10.00 -16.04
N TYR A 67 -2.84 -10.58 -14.84
CA TYR A 67 -2.25 -10.05 -13.61
C TYR A 67 -1.21 -11.03 -13.03
N PRO A 68 -0.15 -10.52 -12.38
CA PRO A 68 0.80 -11.36 -11.66
C PRO A 68 0.11 -12.17 -10.57
N LYS A 69 0.56 -13.42 -10.38
CA LYS A 69 0.13 -14.29 -9.28
C LYS A 69 1.08 -14.24 -8.08
N GLU A 70 2.33 -13.82 -8.29
CA GLU A 70 3.31 -13.58 -7.24
C GLU A 70 3.70 -12.10 -7.26
N ILE A 71 3.47 -11.42 -6.14
CA ILE A 71 3.88 -10.03 -5.95
C ILE A 71 4.65 -9.84 -4.63
N THR A 72 5.38 -8.75 -4.53
CA THR A 72 6.00 -8.28 -3.28
C THR A 72 5.74 -6.78 -3.13
N LEU A 73 5.28 -6.38 -1.96
CA LEU A 73 5.05 -4.97 -1.62
C LEU A 73 6.28 -4.46 -0.86
N VAL A 74 6.82 -3.31 -1.24
CA VAL A 74 8.00 -2.73 -0.58
C VAL A 74 7.76 -1.26 -0.29
N ALA A 75 7.70 -0.92 0.99
CA ALA A 75 7.49 0.43 1.46
C ALA A 75 8.81 1.02 1.95
N PHE A 76 9.15 2.21 1.45
CA PHE A 76 10.31 2.97 1.88
C PHE A 76 9.86 4.23 2.61
N LYS A 77 10.26 4.35 3.88
CA LYS A 77 9.78 5.41 4.77
C LYS A 77 10.38 6.78 4.44
N GLU A 78 11.68 6.83 4.16
CA GLU A 78 12.40 8.08 3.82
C GLU A 78 11.92 8.64 2.48
N GLU A 79 11.84 7.79 1.46
CA GLU A 79 11.40 8.13 0.11
C GLU A 79 9.88 8.33 0.03
N ARG A 80 9.13 7.80 1.01
CA ARG A 80 7.66 7.83 1.08
C ARG A 80 7.02 7.22 -0.16
N ILE A 81 7.50 6.04 -0.55
CA ILE A 81 7.05 5.33 -1.73
C ILE A 81 6.72 3.87 -1.36
N LEU A 82 5.60 3.37 -1.88
CA LEU A 82 5.29 1.95 -1.95
C LEU A 82 5.56 1.44 -3.36
N GLN A 83 6.46 0.48 -3.51
CA GLN A 83 6.71 -0.23 -4.77
C GLN A 83 5.96 -1.57 -4.78
N VAL A 84 5.44 -1.94 -5.94
CA VAL A 84 4.87 -3.28 -6.18
C VAL A 84 5.70 -4.00 -7.23
N TYR A 85 6.29 -5.12 -6.81
CA TYR A 85 7.05 -6.01 -7.67
C TYR A 85 6.22 -7.22 -8.06
N SER A 86 6.40 -7.70 -9.28
CA SER A 86 5.92 -8.99 -9.75
C SER A 86 7.07 -9.97 -9.89
N LYS A 87 6.78 -11.26 -9.73
CA LYS A 87 7.73 -12.34 -10.04
C LYS A 87 7.10 -13.34 -11.01
N ASP A 88 7.86 -13.71 -12.04
CA ASP A 88 7.54 -14.79 -12.96
C ASP A 88 8.81 -15.61 -13.29
N TYR A 89 8.73 -16.50 -14.29
CA TYR A 89 9.86 -17.28 -14.76
C TYR A 89 10.97 -16.43 -15.42
N ASN A 90 10.68 -15.18 -15.80
CA ASN A 90 11.66 -14.22 -16.35
C ASN A 90 12.33 -13.38 -15.25
N GLY A 91 11.95 -13.58 -13.98
CA GLY A 91 12.54 -12.91 -12.83
C GLY A 91 11.59 -11.91 -12.16
N ILE A 92 12.19 -11.00 -11.38
CA ILE A 92 11.46 -9.97 -10.63
C ILE A 92 11.44 -8.69 -11.45
N LYS A 93 10.29 -8.02 -11.51
CA LYS A 93 10.09 -6.76 -12.24
C LYS A 93 9.28 -5.78 -11.41
N LEU A 94 9.61 -4.49 -11.49
CA LEU A 94 8.81 -3.43 -10.88
C LEU A 94 7.54 -3.18 -11.72
N ILE A 95 6.37 -3.28 -11.11
CA ILE A 95 5.11 -2.92 -11.78
C ILE A 95 4.93 -1.40 -11.73
N LYS A 96 4.89 -0.85 -10.52
CA LYS A 96 4.56 0.56 -10.28
C LYS A 96 4.98 1.02 -8.88
N GLU A 97 5.14 2.33 -8.75
CA GLU A 97 5.42 3.04 -7.49
C GLU A 97 4.23 3.92 -7.12
N TYR A 98 3.95 4.01 -5.81
CA TYR A 98 2.84 4.78 -5.26
C TYR A 98 3.37 5.67 -4.13
N PRO A 99 3.38 7.00 -4.31
CA PRO A 99 3.75 7.92 -3.23
C PRO A 99 2.82 7.78 -2.04
N PHE A 100 3.36 7.91 -0.82
CA PHE A 100 2.52 8.03 0.36
C PHE A 100 1.80 9.38 0.32
N THR A 101 0.54 9.40 0.71
CA THR A 101 -0.26 10.63 0.78
C THR A 101 -0.08 11.38 2.10
N ALA A 102 0.44 10.70 3.13
CA ALA A 102 0.89 11.27 4.39
C ALA A 102 1.90 10.35 5.06
N TYR A 103 2.59 10.86 6.08
CA TYR A 103 3.61 10.13 6.82
C TYR A 103 3.54 10.50 8.31
N SER A 104 3.71 9.52 9.19
CA SER A 104 3.79 9.71 10.64
C SER A 104 5.00 8.98 11.21
N GLY A 105 5.55 9.52 12.30
CA GLY A 105 6.73 8.97 12.93
C GLY A 105 8.03 9.42 12.27
N GLU A 106 9.10 8.70 12.57
CA GLU A 106 10.48 8.91 12.10
C GLU A 106 11.07 7.57 11.62
N LEU A 107 12.32 7.58 11.14
CA LEU A 107 13.02 6.33 10.84
C LEU A 107 13.23 5.55 12.15
N GLY A 108 13.18 4.22 12.06
CA GLY A 108 13.17 3.30 13.19
C GLY A 108 11.89 2.47 13.26
N PRO A 109 11.95 1.26 13.85
CA PRO A 109 10.81 0.36 13.94
C PRO A 109 9.73 0.87 14.90
N LYS A 110 8.55 0.28 14.78
CA LYS A 110 7.48 0.41 15.77
C LYS A 110 7.83 -0.44 16.99
N LEU A 111 7.68 0.10 18.19
CA LEU A 111 8.04 -0.57 19.45
C LEU A 111 6.85 -0.79 20.38
N LYS A 112 5.81 0.05 20.29
CA LYS A 112 4.61 -0.06 21.12
C LYS A 112 3.38 0.59 20.49
N GLU A 113 2.20 0.25 20.99
CA GLU A 113 0.97 0.93 20.60
C GLU A 113 1.07 2.45 20.87
N GLY A 114 0.53 3.25 19.95
CA GLY A 114 0.50 4.71 20.10
C GLY A 114 1.80 5.48 19.85
N ASP A 115 2.91 4.81 19.52
CA ASP A 115 4.19 5.47 19.17
C ASP A 115 4.19 6.19 17.80
N LYS A 116 3.10 6.05 17.02
CA LYS A 116 2.90 6.65 15.69
C LYS A 116 3.89 6.20 14.61
N GLN A 117 4.70 5.18 14.88
CA GLN A 117 5.65 4.62 13.94
C GLN A 117 4.96 3.69 12.95
N ILE A 118 5.37 3.79 11.68
CA ILE A 118 5.23 2.68 10.73
C ILE A 118 6.33 1.65 11.07
N PRO A 119 6.02 0.36 11.25
CA PRO A 119 7.01 -0.66 11.57
C PRO A 119 8.06 -0.80 10.46
N GLU A 120 9.22 -1.36 10.79
CA GLU A 120 10.29 -1.67 9.84
C GLU A 120 10.61 -3.16 9.99
N GLY A 121 10.57 -3.91 8.90
CA GLY A 121 10.72 -5.37 8.94
C GLY A 121 10.21 -6.08 7.69
N ILE A 122 10.16 -7.41 7.78
CA ILE A 122 9.63 -8.30 6.75
C ILE A 122 8.34 -8.93 7.28
N TYR A 123 7.26 -8.66 6.57
CA TYR A 123 5.90 -9.03 6.93
C TYR A 123 5.21 -9.73 5.76
N GLU A 124 3.94 -10.04 5.96
CA GLU A 124 3.06 -10.64 4.97
C GLU A 124 1.73 -9.88 4.94
N VAL A 125 1.01 -10.01 3.83
CA VAL A 125 -0.40 -9.63 3.77
C VAL A 125 -1.22 -10.66 4.55
N GLU A 126 -1.91 -10.21 5.59
CA GLU A 126 -2.76 -11.08 6.41
C GLU A 126 -4.16 -11.22 5.80
N TYR A 127 -4.79 -10.10 5.43
CA TYR A 127 -6.10 -10.09 4.76
C TYR A 127 -6.37 -8.76 4.03
N LEU A 128 -7.39 -8.81 3.16
CA LEU A 128 -7.95 -7.66 2.46
C LEU A 128 -9.21 -7.16 3.17
N ASN A 129 -9.29 -5.87 3.45
CA ASN A 129 -10.45 -5.23 4.07
C ASN A 129 -11.22 -4.35 3.06
N PRO A 130 -12.34 -4.86 2.49
CA PRO A 130 -13.19 -4.11 1.57
C PRO A 130 -14.09 -3.07 2.25
N ASN A 131 -14.13 -3.04 3.59
CA ASN A 131 -15.03 -2.19 4.39
C ASN A 131 -14.23 -1.25 5.32
N SER A 132 -13.02 -0.88 4.91
CA SER A 132 -12.17 0.02 5.68
C SER A 132 -12.81 1.41 5.84
N SER A 133 -12.68 2.00 7.03
CA SER A 133 -13.00 3.42 7.24
C SER A 133 -12.11 4.35 6.39
N PHE A 134 -11.00 3.82 5.86
CA PHE A 134 -10.08 4.49 4.93
C PHE A 134 -10.26 4.02 3.48
N TYR A 135 -11.51 3.71 3.09
CA TYR A 135 -11.94 3.21 1.78
C TYR A 135 -11.61 1.73 1.53
N LEU A 136 -10.36 1.41 1.23
CA LEU A 136 -9.85 0.04 1.14
C LEU A 136 -8.60 -0.08 2.02
N SER A 137 -8.34 -1.26 2.57
CA SER A 137 -7.08 -1.48 3.27
C SER A 137 -6.59 -2.93 3.19
N ILE A 138 -5.28 -3.08 3.33
CA ILE A 138 -4.55 -4.35 3.32
C ILE A 138 -3.88 -4.48 4.68
N LYS A 139 -4.20 -5.54 5.42
CA LYS A 139 -3.63 -5.80 6.74
C LYS A 139 -2.21 -6.34 6.60
N VAL A 140 -1.26 -5.74 7.32
CA VAL A 140 0.12 -6.21 7.45
C VAL A 140 0.27 -7.03 8.73
N SER A 141 0.99 -8.15 8.68
CA SER A 141 1.19 -9.09 9.79
C SER A 141 2.16 -8.60 10.89
N TYR A 142 2.11 -7.32 11.25
CA TYR A 142 2.80 -6.77 12.42
C TYR A 142 1.97 -7.03 13.70
N PRO A 143 2.59 -7.38 14.84
CA PRO A 143 4.01 -7.69 15.01
C PRO A 143 4.36 -9.12 14.56
N ASN A 144 5.53 -9.29 13.94
CA ASN A 144 6.06 -10.60 13.56
C ASN A 144 6.93 -11.21 14.69
N GLU A 145 7.52 -12.39 14.46
CA GLU A 145 8.36 -13.05 15.48
C GLU A 145 9.65 -12.28 15.80
N PHE A 146 10.22 -11.55 14.84
CA PHE A 146 11.37 -10.69 15.11
C PHE A 146 10.98 -9.57 16.06
N ASP A 147 9.88 -8.86 15.79
CA ASP A 147 9.37 -7.78 16.65
C ASP A 147 9.11 -8.30 18.07
N LYS A 148 8.46 -9.46 18.21
CA LYS A 148 8.18 -10.10 19.50
C LYS A 148 9.46 -10.54 20.22
N SER A 149 10.50 -10.93 19.51
CA SER A 149 11.79 -11.31 20.11
C SER A 149 12.58 -10.12 20.65
N LYS A 150 12.29 -8.91 20.15
CA LYS A 150 12.99 -7.67 20.50
C LYS A 150 12.24 -6.78 21.49
N THR A 151 10.96 -7.05 21.75
CA THR A 151 10.15 -6.26 22.66
C THR A 151 10.55 -6.47 24.11
N GLU A 152 10.58 -5.38 24.88
CA GLU A 152 10.71 -5.40 26.34
C GLU A 152 9.35 -5.41 27.05
N LEU A 153 8.26 -5.36 26.28
CA LEU A 153 6.91 -5.35 26.82
C LEU A 153 6.55 -6.73 27.41
N SER A 154 5.94 -6.72 28.59
CA SER A 154 5.49 -7.94 29.26
C SER A 154 4.29 -8.60 28.58
N ASN A 155 3.57 -7.87 27.73
CA ASN A 155 2.42 -8.33 26.97
C ASN A 155 2.52 -7.91 25.50
N PHE A 156 2.46 -8.86 24.57
CA PHE A 156 2.53 -8.58 23.14
C PHE A 156 1.37 -7.73 22.63
N ALA A 157 0.22 -7.72 23.31
CA ALA A 157 -0.89 -6.83 22.93
C ALA A 157 -0.49 -5.35 22.99
N ASP A 158 0.43 -4.98 23.89
CA ASP A 158 0.88 -3.59 24.07
C ASP A 158 1.78 -3.11 22.92
N MET A 159 2.20 -4.01 22.02
CA MET A 159 2.89 -3.66 20.78
C MET A 159 1.94 -3.00 19.77
N GLY A 160 0.62 -3.15 19.98
CA GLY A 160 -0.41 -2.88 18.99
C GLY A 160 -0.42 -3.92 17.88
N GLY A 161 -1.18 -3.64 16.83
CA GLY A 161 -1.25 -4.54 15.67
C GLY A 161 -1.80 -3.89 14.42
N ASP A 162 -2.57 -2.81 14.52
CA ASP A 162 -3.33 -2.21 13.42
C ASP A 162 -2.47 -1.43 12.41
N ILE A 163 -1.64 -2.17 11.67
CA ILE A 163 -0.83 -1.68 10.57
C ILE A 163 -1.47 -2.09 9.25
N PHE A 164 -1.77 -1.08 8.44
CA PHE A 164 -2.43 -1.25 7.16
C PHE A 164 -1.77 -0.41 6.07
N ILE A 165 -1.83 -0.91 4.84
CA ILE A 165 -1.70 -0.10 3.63
C ILE A 165 -3.12 0.30 3.21
N HIS A 166 -3.43 1.57 3.04
CA HIS A 166 -4.83 2.00 2.86
C HIS A 166 -5.01 3.24 1.97
N GLY A 167 -6.27 3.52 1.63
CA GLY A 167 -6.68 4.71 0.88
C GLY A 167 -6.67 6.00 1.71
N LYS A 168 -7.28 7.07 1.22
CA LYS A 168 -7.28 8.40 1.86
C LYS A 168 -5.86 8.90 2.22
N SER A 169 -5.77 9.93 3.05
CA SER A 169 -4.51 10.60 3.39
C SER A 169 -4.27 10.80 4.89
N ALA A 170 -5.13 10.27 5.76
CA ALA A 170 -4.95 10.41 7.21
C ALA A 170 -4.32 9.13 7.78
N THR A 171 -3.24 9.25 8.56
CA THR A 171 -2.55 8.11 9.17
C THR A 171 -1.96 8.45 10.55
N ILE A 172 -1.91 7.44 11.43
CA ILE A 172 -1.15 7.42 12.69
C ILE A 172 -0.49 6.03 12.79
N GLY A 173 0.57 5.80 12.02
CA GLY A 173 1.35 4.54 12.02
C GLY A 173 1.04 3.55 10.89
N CYS A 174 0.13 3.90 9.97
CA CYS A 174 -0.17 3.13 8.75
C CYS A 174 0.50 3.75 7.49
N ILE A 175 0.38 3.07 6.35
CA ILE A 175 0.88 3.52 5.05
C ILE A 175 -0.30 3.98 4.17
N PRO A 176 -0.60 5.30 4.10
CA PRO A 176 -1.65 5.81 3.24
C PRO A 176 -1.11 6.08 1.83
N ILE A 177 -1.76 5.55 0.80
CA ILE A 177 -1.38 5.75 -0.62
C ILE A 177 -2.46 6.43 -1.45
N GLY A 178 -3.60 6.78 -0.83
CA GLY A 178 -4.72 7.41 -1.52
C GLY A 178 -5.62 6.42 -2.25
N ASP A 179 -6.83 6.88 -2.62
CA ASP A 179 -7.92 6.02 -3.06
C ASP A 179 -7.63 5.31 -4.40
N GLU A 180 -7.10 6.03 -5.40
CA GLU A 180 -6.80 5.43 -6.70
C GLU A 180 -5.67 4.39 -6.63
N ALA A 181 -4.64 4.67 -5.81
CA ALA A 181 -3.51 3.76 -5.62
C ALA A 181 -3.93 2.51 -4.84
N ILE A 182 -4.74 2.65 -3.79
CA ILE A 182 -5.17 1.48 -3.03
C ILE A 182 -6.08 0.58 -3.84
N GLU A 183 -6.91 1.09 -4.76
CA GLU A 183 -7.67 0.24 -5.69
C GLU A 183 -6.74 -0.66 -6.52
N GLU A 184 -5.65 -0.10 -7.05
CA GLU A 184 -4.67 -0.82 -7.86
C GLU A 184 -3.93 -1.89 -7.04
N VAL A 185 -3.40 -1.51 -5.87
CA VAL A 185 -2.66 -2.44 -5.00
C VAL A 185 -3.60 -3.51 -4.43
N PHE A 186 -4.84 -3.17 -4.07
CA PHE A 186 -5.84 -4.10 -3.55
C PHE A 186 -6.24 -5.13 -4.60
N LEU A 187 -6.44 -4.73 -5.87
CA LEU A 187 -6.69 -5.67 -6.97
C LEU A 187 -5.50 -6.60 -7.21
N LEU A 188 -4.27 -6.05 -7.31
CA LEU A 188 -3.06 -6.88 -7.50
C LEU A 188 -2.89 -7.88 -6.36
N THR A 189 -3.11 -7.43 -5.12
CA THR A 189 -3.06 -8.28 -3.93
C THR A 189 -4.13 -9.37 -3.97
N GLN A 190 -5.36 -9.05 -4.39
CA GLN A 190 -6.42 -10.05 -4.57
C GLN A 190 -6.05 -11.11 -5.61
N LYS A 191 -5.44 -10.71 -6.73
CA LYS A 191 -5.02 -11.66 -7.78
C LYS A 191 -3.86 -12.57 -7.34
N ALA A 192 -3.06 -12.12 -6.39
CA ALA A 192 -1.92 -12.85 -5.84
C ALA A 192 -2.18 -13.52 -4.48
N ILE A 193 -3.38 -13.39 -3.91
CA ILE A 193 -3.66 -13.73 -2.50
C ILE A 193 -3.37 -15.19 -2.12
N ASN A 194 -3.41 -16.10 -3.09
CA ASN A 194 -3.10 -17.52 -2.89
C ASN A 194 -1.59 -17.82 -2.83
N ASN A 195 -0.73 -16.83 -3.10
CA ASN A 195 0.73 -16.94 -3.04
C ASN A 195 1.26 -15.93 -2.02
N ASN A 196 1.42 -16.38 -0.77
CA ASN A 196 1.90 -15.60 0.37
C ASN A 196 2.65 -14.31 -0.02
N ILE A 197 2.01 -13.16 0.21
CA ILE A 197 2.46 -11.88 -0.32
C ILE A 197 3.36 -11.22 0.71
N LYS A 198 4.66 -11.16 0.40
CA LYS A 198 5.65 -10.48 1.24
C LYS A 198 5.44 -8.97 1.22
N VAL A 199 5.54 -8.37 2.39
CA VAL A 199 5.54 -6.91 2.62
C VAL A 199 6.85 -6.54 3.30
N ILE A 200 7.73 -5.82 2.62
CA ILE A 200 8.98 -5.31 3.19
C ILE A 200 8.74 -3.84 3.54
N ILE A 201 8.98 -3.45 4.79
CA ILE A 201 8.95 -2.04 5.18
C ILE A 201 10.35 -1.66 5.64
N SER A 202 10.97 -0.75 4.89
CA SER A 202 12.37 -0.35 5.07
C SER A 202 12.46 1.12 5.48
N PRO A 203 13.44 1.51 6.32
CA PRO A 203 13.68 2.92 6.60
C PRO A 203 13.96 3.72 5.33
N ARG A 204 14.72 3.13 4.38
CA ARG A 204 15.15 3.76 3.12
C ARG A 204 15.50 2.71 2.08
N ASP A 205 15.73 3.11 0.83
CA ASP A 205 16.19 2.20 -0.20
C ASP A 205 17.69 1.90 -0.07
N PHE A 206 18.03 0.78 0.56
CA PHE A 206 19.43 0.34 0.73
C PHE A 206 20.17 0.02 -0.57
N ARG A 207 19.50 0.00 -1.73
CA ARG A 207 20.15 -0.17 -3.04
C ARG A 207 20.79 1.13 -3.53
N THR A 208 20.21 2.27 -3.16
CA THR A 208 20.66 3.61 -3.56
C THR A 208 21.31 4.36 -2.40
N ASN A 209 20.88 4.10 -1.16
CA ASN A 209 21.42 4.66 0.07
C ASN A 209 21.77 3.53 1.07
N PRO A 210 22.99 2.95 1.00
CA PRO A 210 23.36 1.78 1.79
C PRO A 210 23.65 2.08 3.27
N GLU A 211 23.70 3.35 3.67
CA GLU A 211 23.99 3.72 5.06
C GLU A 211 22.78 3.49 5.97
N TYR A 212 22.96 2.65 6.99
CA TYR A 212 21.93 2.36 7.97
C TYR A 212 21.67 3.59 8.86
N PRO A 213 20.40 3.99 9.07
CA PRO A 213 20.05 4.97 10.09
C PRO A 213 20.49 4.49 11.48
N SER A 214 20.95 5.40 12.34
CA SER A 214 21.18 5.09 13.75
C SER A 214 19.90 5.36 14.55
N ILE A 215 19.44 4.37 15.31
CA ILE A 215 18.21 4.47 16.11
C ILE A 215 18.59 4.43 17.59
N THR A 216 18.65 5.59 18.23
CA THR A 216 19.19 5.71 19.61
C THR A 216 18.40 4.98 20.69
N SER A 217 17.18 4.55 20.40
CA SER A 217 16.29 3.87 21.36
C SER A 217 16.47 2.36 21.40
N ILE A 218 17.26 1.77 20.50
CA ILE A 218 17.49 0.32 20.41
C ILE A 218 18.96 0.02 20.08
N GLU A 219 19.40 -1.21 20.34
CA GLU A 219 20.78 -1.67 20.03
C GLU A 219 20.83 -2.75 18.93
N TRP A 220 19.66 -3.16 18.42
CA TRP A 220 19.49 -4.26 17.48
C TRP A 220 19.11 -3.79 16.07
N GLU A 221 19.15 -2.49 15.79
CA GLU A 221 18.79 -1.90 14.49
C GLU A 221 19.65 -2.47 13.35
N ASN A 222 20.94 -2.73 13.61
CA ASN A 222 21.83 -3.32 12.62
C ASN A 222 21.43 -4.76 12.23
N GLU A 223 20.86 -5.52 13.16
CA GLU A 223 20.36 -6.87 12.88
C GLU A 223 19.09 -6.81 12.02
N LEU A 224 18.19 -5.87 12.33
CA LEU A 224 16.99 -5.60 11.53
C LEU A 224 17.36 -5.17 10.10
N TYR A 225 18.24 -4.18 9.97
CA TYR A 225 18.59 -3.58 8.68
C TYR A 225 19.37 -4.53 7.79
N LYS A 226 20.20 -5.42 8.34
CA LYS A 226 20.82 -6.52 7.56
C LYS A 226 19.79 -7.45 6.94
N GLN A 227 18.73 -7.79 7.67
CA GLN A 227 17.67 -8.67 7.16
C GLN A 227 16.87 -7.97 6.05
N ILE A 228 16.48 -6.72 6.27
CA ILE A 228 15.75 -5.90 5.29
C ILE A 228 16.60 -5.67 4.03
N GLU A 229 17.87 -5.28 4.17
CA GLU A 229 18.80 -5.06 3.05
C GLU A 229 18.97 -6.32 2.20
N LYS A 230 19.11 -7.50 2.83
CA LYS A 230 19.25 -8.76 2.12
C LYS A 230 18.07 -9.01 1.17
N GLU A 231 16.85 -8.73 1.61
CA GLU A 231 15.64 -8.90 0.78
C GLU A 231 15.57 -7.84 -0.31
N ILE A 232 15.81 -6.57 0.03
CA ILE A 232 15.76 -5.45 -0.92
C ILE A 232 16.77 -5.61 -2.06
N LYS A 233 17.99 -6.09 -1.77
CA LYS A 233 19.02 -6.31 -2.79
C LYS A 233 18.67 -7.37 -3.83
N THR A 234 17.62 -8.17 -3.61
CA THR A 234 17.11 -9.11 -4.62
C THR A 234 16.22 -8.42 -5.69
N LEU A 235 15.81 -7.17 -5.44
CA LEU A 235 14.83 -6.46 -6.26
C LEU A 235 15.50 -5.45 -7.21
N PRO A 236 15.08 -5.37 -8.48
CA PRO A 236 15.65 -4.41 -9.43
C PRO A 236 15.27 -2.95 -9.08
N ILE A 237 16.21 -2.02 -9.27
CA ILE A 237 16.03 -0.59 -8.97
C ILE A 237 15.14 0.10 -10.00
N ASN A 238 15.37 -0.13 -11.31
CA ASN A 238 14.61 0.50 -12.38
C ASN A 238 13.61 -0.49 -13.00
N GLY A 239 12.36 -0.03 -13.15
CA GLY A 239 11.37 -0.69 -13.98
C GLY A 239 11.72 -0.49 -15.45
N TYR A 240 12.22 -1.54 -16.09
CA TYR A 240 12.52 -1.65 -17.52
C TYR A 240 13.62 -0.68 -17.98
N ASN A 241 14.79 -1.22 -18.33
CA ASN A 241 15.73 -0.48 -19.16
C ASN A 241 15.02 -0.12 -20.47
N GLN A 242 14.90 1.18 -20.74
CA GLN A 242 14.59 1.70 -22.08
C GLN A 242 15.73 1.35 -23.04
#